data_AF-A0A962T5Q0-F1
#
_entry.id   AF-A0A962T5Q0-F1
#
_cell.length_a   1.000
_cell.length_b   1.000
_cell.length_c   1.000
_cell.angle_alpha   90.00
_cell.angle_beta   90.00
_cell.angle_gamma   90.00
#
_symmetry.space_group_name_H-M   'P 1'
#
loop_
_entity.id
_entity.type
_entity.pdbx_description
1 polymer ?
#
loop_
_entity_poly.entity_id
_entity_poly.type
_entity_poly.pdbx_seq_one_letter_code
_entity_poly.pdbx_strand_id
1 'polypeptide(L)'
;MSPEFADVLEGREKLGLVFTFLPLALAIWASFLALTSARKTLALIAMLGLAILSILVPVASMAVWWGLLEEAATTDEDTAWLLSHDGGGLLVGPIFLTWYVGLLWMAPLAIFLIRILFLLLRWVIRKRKRPGFDEEPA
;
A
#
# COMPACT_ATOMS: atom_id res chain seq x y z
N MET A 1 -17.93 24.65 17.52
CA MET A 1 -18.05 23.31 16.92
C MET A 1 -19.01 22.49 17.77
N SER A 2 -19.91 21.70 17.15
CA SER A 2 -20.88 20.89 17.91
C SER A 2 -20.22 19.68 18.59
N PRO A 3 -20.75 19.20 19.75
CA PRO A 3 -20.18 18.04 20.45
C PRO A 3 -20.14 16.76 19.61
N GLU A 4 -21.20 16.50 18.84
CA GLU A 4 -21.29 15.34 17.94
C GLU A 4 -20.21 15.40 16.84
N PHE A 5 -19.99 16.58 16.26
CA PHE A 5 -18.95 16.77 15.26
C PHE A 5 -17.54 16.63 15.84
N ALA A 6 -17.31 17.13 17.05
CA ALA A 6 -16.03 16.99 17.74
C ALA A 6 -15.69 15.53 18.08
N ASP A 7 -16.66 14.75 18.53
CA ASP A 7 -16.49 13.32 18.83
C ASP A 7 -16.12 12.52 17.57
N VAL A 8 -16.76 12.84 16.44
CA VAL A 8 -16.44 12.26 15.13
C VAL A 8 -15.02 12.66 14.70
N LEU A 9 -14.62 13.91 14.89
CA LEU A 9 -13.25 14.37 14.63
C LEU A 9 -12.19 13.63 15.45
N GLU A 10 -12.41 13.44 16.75
CA GLU A 10 -11.48 12.71 17.62
C GLU A 10 -11.36 11.23 17.20
N GLY A 11 -12.47 10.61 16.80
CA GLY A 11 -12.48 9.25 16.26
C GLY A 11 -11.66 9.11 14.98
N ARG A 12 -11.75 10.10 14.09
CA ARG A 12 -10.96 10.16 12.85
C ARG A 12 -9.46 10.28 13.14
N GLU A 13 -9.04 11.10 14.10
CA GLU A 13 -7.60 11.26 14.42
C GLU A 13 -6.96 9.95 14.90
N LYS A 14 -7.65 9.19 15.76
CA LYS A 14 -7.17 7.88 16.24
C LYS A 14 -7.01 6.89 15.09
N LEU A 15 -7.92 6.92 14.12
CA LEU A 15 -7.85 6.07 12.93
C LEU A 15 -6.82 6.54 11.91
N GLY A 16 -6.53 7.84 11.84
CA GLY A 16 -5.47 8.39 10.99
C GLY A 16 -4.11 7.77 11.27
N LEU A 17 -3.79 7.49 12.54
CA LEU A 17 -2.58 6.76 12.91
C LEU A 17 -2.60 5.32 12.38
N VAL A 18 -3.72 4.61 12.53
CA VAL A 18 -3.88 3.23 12.04
C VAL A 18 -3.69 3.17 10.52
N PHE A 19 -4.26 4.12 9.78
CA PHE A 19 -4.12 4.18 8.32
C PHE A 19 -2.73 4.58 7.85
N THR A 20 -1.93 5.23 8.70
CA THR A 20 -0.52 5.53 8.41
C THR A 20 0.37 4.30 8.62
N PHE A 21 0.10 3.50 9.66
CA PHE A 21 0.89 2.30 9.99
C PHE A 21 0.47 1.06 9.20
N LEU A 22 -0.78 0.98 8.74
CA LEU A 22 -1.28 -0.16 7.99
C LEU A 22 -0.45 -0.45 6.71
N PRO A 23 -0.20 0.52 5.80
CA PRO A 23 0.64 0.29 4.65
C PRO A 23 2.05 -0.19 4.99
N LEU A 24 2.63 0.34 6.07
CA LEU A 24 3.95 -0.06 6.56
C LEU A 24 3.94 -1.53 7.00
N ALA A 25 2.94 -1.93 7.79
CA ALA A 25 2.79 -3.31 8.24
C ALA A 25 2.59 -4.28 7.06
N LEU A 26 1.78 -3.89 6.07
CA LEU A 26 1.56 -4.70 4.86
C LEU A 26 2.81 -4.78 3.98
N ALA A 27 3.61 -3.71 3.88
CA ALA A 27 4.88 -3.72 3.15
C ALA A 27 5.92 -4.62 3.85
N ILE A 28 5.98 -4.60 5.18
CA ILE A 28 6.84 -5.52 5.96
C ILE A 28 6.41 -6.97 5.69
N TRP A 29 5.12 -7.28 5.75
CA TRP A 29 4.59 -8.61 5.42
C TRP A 29 4.96 -9.01 3.98
N ALA A 30 4.74 -8.12 3.01
CA ALA A 30 5.09 -8.35 1.61
C ALA A 30 6.58 -8.68 1.43
N SER A 31 7.46 -8.05 2.21
CA SER A 31 8.90 -8.36 2.21
C SER A 31 9.17 -9.79 2.68
N PHE A 32 8.48 -10.25 3.74
CA PHE A 32 8.55 -11.64 4.17
C PHE A 32 8.06 -12.62 3.10
N LEU A 33 6.95 -12.32 2.42
CA LEU A 33 6.45 -13.14 1.30
C LEU A 33 7.46 -13.19 0.15
N ALA A 34 8.06 -12.05 -0.20
CA ALA A 34 9.09 -11.96 -1.23
C ALA A 34 10.33 -12.81 -0.88
N LEU A 35 10.72 -12.88 0.40
CA LEU A 35 11.89 -13.63 0.89
C LEU A 35 11.64 -15.13 1.07
N THR A 36 10.45 -15.52 1.53
CA THR A 36 10.19 -16.90 1.95
C THR A 36 9.50 -17.73 0.87
N SER A 37 8.66 -17.12 0.03
CA SER A 37 7.81 -17.89 -0.88
C SER A 37 8.58 -18.67 -1.95
N ALA A 38 8.28 -19.96 -2.06
CA ALA A 38 8.81 -20.83 -3.12
C ALA A 38 8.14 -20.53 -4.48
N ARG A 39 6.83 -20.25 -4.49
CA ARG A 39 6.03 -20.00 -5.70
C ARG A 39 6.00 -18.50 -6.00
N LYS A 40 6.83 -18.06 -6.95
CA LYS A 40 7.01 -16.64 -7.30
C LYS A 40 5.74 -15.97 -7.80
N THR A 41 4.97 -16.66 -8.64
CA THR A 41 3.71 -16.14 -9.17
C THR A 41 2.70 -15.86 -8.05
N LEU A 42 2.57 -16.78 -7.09
CA LEU A 42 1.63 -16.63 -5.98
C LEU A 42 2.10 -15.54 -5.00
N ALA A 43 3.41 -15.42 -4.79
CA ALA A 43 3.98 -14.31 -4.02
C ALA A 43 3.70 -12.95 -4.66
N LEU A 44 3.88 -12.83 -5.98
CA LEU A 44 3.60 -11.60 -6.71
C LEU A 44 2.12 -11.22 -6.64
N ILE A 45 1.21 -12.18 -6.85
CA ILE A 45 -0.24 -11.96 -6.72
C ILE A 45 -0.59 -11.49 -5.31
N ALA A 46 -0.03 -12.15 -4.28
CA ALA A 46 -0.27 -11.76 -2.89
C ALA A 46 0.26 -10.35 -2.59
N MET A 47 1.47 -10.02 -3.05
CA MET A 47 2.05 -8.68 -2.90
C MET A 47 1.20 -7.61 -3.58
N LEU A 48 0.71 -7.86 -4.80
CA LEU A 48 -0.19 -6.95 -5.51
C LEU A 48 -1.50 -6.75 -4.75
N GLY A 49 -2.11 -7.83 -4.25
CA GLY A 49 -3.33 -7.75 -3.45
C GLY A 49 -3.15 -6.92 -2.17
N LEU A 50 -2.04 -7.14 -1.46
CA LEU A 50 -1.68 -6.36 -0.27
C LEU A 50 -1.43 -4.88 -0.60
N ALA A 51 -0.81 -4.57 -1.74
CA ALA A 51 -0.60 -3.19 -2.19
C ALA A 51 -1.91 -2.47 -2.46
N ILE A 52 -2.84 -3.13 -3.16
CA ILE A 52 -4.17 -2.58 -3.41
C ILE A 52 -4.91 -2.35 -2.09
N LEU A 53 -4.91 -3.34 -1.17
CA LEU A 53 -5.56 -3.20 0.13
C LEU A 53 -4.98 -2.06 0.97
N SER A 54 -3.66 -1.82 0.88
CA SER A 54 -3.01 -0.73 1.61
C SER A 54 -3.45 0.67 1.18
N ILE A 55 -4.06 0.82 0.01
CA ILE A 55 -4.63 2.09 -0.49
C ILE A 55 -6.15 2.07 -0.31
N LEU A 56 -6.80 0.99 -0.72
CA LEU A 56 -8.25 0.90 -0.75
C LEU A 56 -8.86 1.05 0.63
N VAL A 57 -8.28 0.41 1.65
CA VAL A 57 -8.81 0.47 3.03
C VAL A 57 -8.76 1.89 3.58
N PRO A 58 -7.60 2.60 3.61
CA PRO A 58 -7.59 3.99 4.06
C PRO A 58 -8.48 4.92 3.26
N VAL A 59 -8.54 4.79 1.93
CA VAL A 59 -9.37 5.65 1.08
C VAL A 59 -10.86 5.44 1.35
N ALA A 60 -11.32 4.19 1.41
CA ALA A 60 -12.70 3.87 1.72
C ALA A 60 -13.08 4.34 3.13
N SER A 61 -12.19 4.14 4.12
CA SER A 61 -12.42 4.60 5.48
C SER A 61 -12.46 6.13 5.58
N MET A 62 -11.61 6.85 4.86
CA MET A 62 -11.64 8.33 4.81
C MET A 62 -12.95 8.83 4.19
N ALA A 63 -13.45 8.18 3.13
CA ALA A 63 -14.74 8.52 2.52
C ALA A 63 -15.92 8.29 3.48
N VAL A 64 -15.94 7.16 4.19
CA VAL A 64 -16.95 6.86 5.21
C VAL A 64 -16.92 7.91 6.33
N TRP A 65 -15.73 8.23 6.84
CA TRP A 65 -15.56 9.26 7.88
C TRP A 65 -16.01 10.64 7.43
N TRP A 66 -15.76 10.98 6.18
CA TRP A 66 -16.22 12.25 5.63
C TRP A 66 -17.74 12.33 5.62
N GLY A 67 -18.43 11.25 5.21
CA GLY A 67 -19.89 11.18 5.29
C GLY A 67 -20.42 11.33 6.73
N LEU A 68 -19.76 10.72 7.72
CA LEU A 68 -20.13 10.88 9.13
C LEU A 68 -19.94 12.32 9.64
N LEU A 69 -18.91 13.03 9.18
CA LEU A 69 -18.71 14.44 9.50
C LEU A 69 -19.77 15.33 8.85
N GLU A 70 -20.14 15.05 7.60
CA GLU A 70 -21.23 15.75 6.91
C GLU A 70 -22.57 15.54 7.63
N GLU A 71 -22.86 14.33 8.10
CA GLU A 71 -24.08 14.03 8.87
C GLU A 71 -24.09 14.69 10.26
N ALA A 72 -22.94 14.80 10.92
CA ALA A 72 -22.81 15.41 12.24
C ALA A 72 -22.72 16.96 12.20
N ALA A 73 -22.55 17.56 11.02
CA ALA A 73 -22.42 19.00 10.87
C ALA A 73 -23.79 19.68 11.05
N THR A 74 -24.03 20.23 12.25
CA THR A 74 -25.30 20.85 12.63
C THR A 74 -25.21 22.36 12.81
N THR A 75 -24.00 22.92 12.83
CA THR A 75 -23.77 24.36 13.01
C THR A 75 -23.04 24.99 11.81
N ASP A 76 -23.17 26.32 11.67
CA ASP A 76 -22.45 27.09 10.64
C ASP A 76 -20.92 26.97 10.79
N GLU A 77 -20.44 26.80 12.02
CA GLU A 77 -19.03 26.59 12.32
C GLU A 77 -18.53 25.23 11.82
N ASP A 78 -19.33 24.17 11.97
CA ASP A 78 -19.00 22.83 11.47
C ASP A 78 -18.96 22.81 9.93
N THR A 79 -19.92 23.50 9.30
CA THR A 79 -20.00 23.64 7.84
C THR A 79 -18.83 24.44 7.29
N ALA A 80 -18.43 25.53 7.97
CA ALA A 80 -17.26 26.31 7.61
C ALA A 80 -15.96 25.50 7.73
N TRP A 81 -15.85 24.66 8.77
CA TRP A 81 -14.73 23.74 8.91
C TRP A 81 -14.67 22.75 7.75
N LEU A 82 -15.79 22.09 7.41
CA LEU A 82 -15.87 21.14 6.29
C LEU A 82 -15.44 21.80 4.99
N LEU A 83 -16.02 22.95 4.63
CA LEU A 83 -15.70 23.66 3.39
C LEU A 83 -14.23 24.10 3.32
N SER A 84 -13.62 24.46 4.45
CA SER A 84 -12.19 24.79 4.49
C SER A 84 -11.27 23.56 4.33
N HIS A 85 -11.79 22.35 4.55
CA HIS A 85 -11.06 21.09 4.46
C HIS A 85 -11.46 20.21 3.25
N ASP A 86 -12.55 20.53 2.57
CA ASP A 86 -13.10 19.81 1.40
C ASP A 86 -12.13 19.85 0.20
N GLY A 87 -11.22 20.84 0.16
CA GLY A 87 -10.13 20.96 -0.82
C GLY A 87 -8.75 20.48 -0.36
N GLY A 88 -8.59 20.08 0.91
CA GLY A 88 -7.29 19.74 1.53
C GLY A 88 -7.22 18.37 2.20
N GLY A 89 -8.36 17.74 2.49
CA GLY A 89 -8.46 16.42 3.11
C GLY A 89 -8.88 15.31 2.17
N LEU A 90 -9.88 15.57 1.31
CA LEU A 90 -10.54 14.54 0.50
C LEU A 90 -9.73 14.11 -0.75
N LEU A 91 -9.03 15.06 -1.39
CA LEU A 91 -8.23 14.80 -2.59
C LEU A 91 -6.73 14.72 -2.30
N VAL A 92 -6.22 15.60 -1.43
CA VAL A 92 -4.79 15.64 -1.07
C VAL A 92 -4.40 14.42 -0.23
N GLY A 93 -5.29 13.96 0.64
CA GLY A 93 -5.08 12.76 1.47
C GLY A 93 -4.80 11.50 0.65
N PRO A 94 -5.67 11.10 -0.28
CA PRO A 94 -5.45 9.96 -1.16
C PRO A 94 -4.20 10.09 -2.05
N ILE A 95 -3.88 11.29 -2.54
CA ILE A 95 -2.69 11.52 -3.37
C ILE A 95 -1.41 11.33 -2.54
N PHE A 96 -1.35 11.97 -1.36
CA PHE A 96 -0.21 11.84 -0.45
C PHE A 96 -0.04 10.40 0.02
N LEU A 97 -1.15 9.74 0.36
CA LEU A 97 -1.17 8.33 0.74
C LEU A 97 -0.65 7.45 -0.39
N THR A 98 -1.11 7.65 -1.63
CA THR A 98 -0.66 6.86 -2.79
C THR A 98 0.84 7.01 -3.00
N TRP A 99 1.38 8.23 -2.85
CA TRP A 99 2.81 8.49 -2.96
C TRP A 99 3.61 7.81 -1.84
N TYR A 100 3.18 7.96 -0.59
CA TYR A 100 3.78 7.32 0.59
C TYR A 100 3.77 5.78 0.46
N VAL A 101 2.63 5.22 0.08
CA VAL A 101 2.48 3.78 -0.19
C VAL A 101 3.44 3.37 -1.31
N GLY A 102 3.50 4.12 -2.41
CA GLY A 102 4.41 3.84 -3.52
C GLY A 102 5.88 3.71 -3.08
N LEU A 103 6.35 4.62 -2.22
CA LEU A 103 7.71 4.57 -1.65
C LEU A 103 7.92 3.34 -0.77
N LEU A 104 6.97 3.01 0.11
CA LEU A 104 7.05 1.84 0.98
C LEU A 104 7.14 0.53 0.19
N TRP A 105 6.40 0.43 -0.91
CA TRP A 105 6.34 -0.77 -1.74
C TRP A 105 7.58 -0.99 -2.62
N MET A 106 8.47 0.00 -2.74
CA MET A 106 9.75 -0.17 -3.45
C MET A 106 10.64 -1.23 -2.80
N ALA A 107 10.71 -1.27 -1.47
CA ALA A 107 11.57 -2.23 -0.77
C ALA A 107 11.14 -3.71 -0.97
N PRO A 108 9.87 -4.09 -0.73
CA PRO A 108 9.39 -5.45 -1.03
C PRO A 108 9.61 -5.84 -2.50
N LEU A 109 9.34 -4.91 -3.43
CA LEU A 109 9.50 -5.14 -4.86
C LEU A 109 10.98 -5.36 -5.23
N ALA A 110 11.89 -4.54 -4.72
CA ALA A 110 13.32 -4.68 -4.94
C ALA A 110 13.85 -6.03 -4.43
N ILE A 111 13.44 -6.44 -3.22
CA ILE A 111 13.80 -7.75 -2.65
C ILE A 111 13.31 -8.89 -3.56
N PHE A 112 12.07 -8.80 -4.05
CA PHE A 112 11.50 -9.81 -4.95
C PHE A 112 12.29 -9.89 -6.28
N LEU A 113 12.60 -8.75 -6.89
CA LEU A 113 13.36 -8.67 -8.14
C LEU A 113 14.79 -9.20 -8.00
N ILE A 114 15.51 -8.84 -6.94
CA ILE A 114 16.86 -9.35 -6.64
C ILE A 114 16.83 -10.88 -6.54
N ARG A 115 15.81 -11.43 -5.87
CA ARG A 115 15.66 -12.89 -5.72
C ARG A 115 15.41 -13.58 -7.05
N ILE A 116 14.60 -13.00 -7.94
CA ILE A 116 14.38 -13.52 -9.30
C ILE A 116 15.68 -13.49 -10.09
N LEU A 117 16.39 -12.36 -10.08
CA LEU A 117 17.66 -12.21 -10.80
C LEU A 117 18.68 -13.27 -10.37
N PHE A 118 18.81 -13.52 -9.07
CA PHE A 118 19.70 -14.54 -8.55
C PHE A 118 19.31 -15.97 -8.99
N LEU A 119 18.01 -16.28 -9.05
CA LEU A 119 17.53 -17.56 -9.56
C LEU A 119 17.81 -17.73 -11.06
N LEU A 120 17.62 -16.67 -11.84
CA LEU A 120 17.94 -16.65 -13.27
C LEU A 120 19.44 -16.83 -13.50
N LEU A 121 20.30 -16.10 -12.79
CA LEU A 121 21.76 -16.26 -12.84
C LEU A 121 22.18 -17.70 -12.54
N ARG A 122 21.66 -18.29 -11.46
CA ARG A 122 21.92 -19.70 -11.11
C ARG A 122 21.43 -20.67 -12.18
N TRP A 123 20.36 -20.35 -12.88
CA TRP A 123 19.85 -21.18 -13.97
C TRP A 123 20.74 -21.08 -15.22
N VAL A 124 21.15 -19.87 -15.61
CA VAL A 124 22.07 -19.63 -16.73
C VAL A 124 23.42 -20.31 -16.50
N ILE A 125 24.02 -20.14 -15.32
CA ILE A 125 25.30 -20.79 -14.96
C ILE A 125 25.17 -22.32 -15.02
N ARG A 126 24.06 -22.88 -14.51
CA ARG A 126 23.82 -24.33 -14.57
C ARG A 126 23.62 -24.83 -16.00
N LYS A 127 23.00 -24.04 -16.89
CA LYS A 127 22.87 -24.40 -18.31
C LYS A 127 24.23 -24.39 -19.02
N ARG A 128 25.07 -23.37 -18.82
CA ARG A 128 26.42 -23.31 -19.40
C ARG A 128 27.34 -24.44 -18.94
N LYS A 129 27.12 -25.02 -17.76
CA LYS A 129 27.92 -26.13 -17.22
C LYS A 129 27.44 -27.51 -17.66
N ARG A 130 26.40 -27.64 -18.50
CA ARG A 130 26.00 -28.94 -19.06
C ARG A 130 26.91 -29.28 -20.25
N PRO A 131 27.69 -30.37 -20.21
CA PRO A 131 28.46 -30.80 -21.37
C PRO A 131 27.50 -31.18 -22.51
N GLY A 132 27.73 -30.63 -23.71
CA GLY A 132 26.91 -30.89 -24.92
C GLY A 132 26.13 -29.71 -25.50
N PHE A 133 26.34 -28.47 -25.05
CA PHE A 133 25.73 -27.27 -25.69
C PHE A 133 26.65 -26.59 -26.72
N ASP A 134 27.91 -27.03 -26.83
CA ASP A 134 28.92 -26.49 -27.75
C ASP A 134 29.22 -27.44 -28.94
N GLU A 135 28.46 -28.52 -29.12
CA GLU A 135 28.58 -29.38 -30.30
C GLU A 135 27.66 -28.85 -31.41
N GLU A 136 28.20 -27.88 -32.14
CA GLU A 136 27.70 -27.46 -33.45
C GLU A 136 27.89 -28.64 -34.43
N PRO A 137 26.84 -29.19 -35.05
CA PRO A 137 26.99 -30.27 -36.01
C PRO A 137 27.67 -29.71 -37.27
N ALA A 138 28.84 -30.27 -37.58
CA ALA A 138 29.62 -30.02 -38.79
C ALA A 138 28.88 -30.43 -40.08
#